data_AF-A0A660SGN6-F1
#
_entry.id   AF-A0A660SGN6-F1
#
_cell.length_a   1.000
_cell.length_b   1.000
_cell.length_c   1.000
_cell.angle_alpha   90.00
_cell.angle_beta   90.00
_cell.angle_gamma   90.00
#
_symmetry.space_group_name_H-M   'P 1'
#
loop_
_entity.id
_entity.type
_entity.pdbx_description
1 polymer ?
#
loop_
_entity_poly.entity_id
_entity_poly.type
_entity_poly.pdbx_seq_one_letter_code
_entity_poly.pdbx_strand_id
1 'polypeptide(L)' 'FIVRGGRAHRVIPEIGLTGGDYLEVKSGIHAGDTVVVFGQEFLEDGDAVKVEVRS' A
#
# COMPACT_ATOMS: atom_id res chain seq x y z
N PHE A 1 0.62 -3.19 1.10
CA PHE A 1 0.03 -2.79 2.40
C PHE A 1 -0.43 -1.35 2.31
N ILE A 2 -1.45 -0.98 3.07
CA ILE A 2 -1.82 0.43 3.31
C ILE A 2 -1.53 0.79 4.77
N VAL A 3 -1.32 2.07 5.05
CA VAL A 3 -1.11 2.56 6.41
C VAL A 3 -2.39 3.19 6.96
N ARG A 4 -2.86 2.68 8.09
CA ARG A 4 -3.99 3.27 8.85
C ARG A 4 -3.69 3.26 10.34
N GLY A 5 -3.78 4.42 10.97
CA GLY A 5 -3.51 4.57 12.40
C GLY A 5 -2.08 4.17 12.79
N GLY A 6 -1.09 4.42 11.92
CA GLY A 6 0.32 4.05 12.18
C GLY A 6 0.59 2.54 12.13
N ARG A 7 -0.32 1.75 11.54
CA ARG A 7 -0.15 0.30 11.35
C ARG A 7 -0.25 -0.09 9.89
N ALA A 8 0.47 -1.13 9.52
CA ALA A 8 0.35 -1.79 8.23
C ALA A 8 -0.93 -2.63 8.19
N HIS A 9 -1.70 -2.49 7.11
CA HIS A 9 -2.86 -3.34 6.82
C HIS A 9 -2.63 -4.04 5.49
N ARG A 10 -2.67 -5.37 5.51
CA ARG A 10 -2.52 -6.19 4.32
C ARG A 10 -3.80 -6.11 3.51
N VAL A 11 -3.67 -5.67 2.27
CA VAL A 11 -4.76 -5.57 1.31
C VAL A 11 -4.35 -6.38 0.09
N ILE A 12 -5.27 -7.21 -0.40
CA ILE A 12 -5.15 -7.90 -1.69
C ILE A 12 -6.06 -7.12 -2.65
N PRO A 13 -5.54 -6.13 -3.41
CA PRO A 13 -6.37 -5.34 -4.31
C PRO A 13 -6.73 -6.14 -5.56
N GLU A 14 -7.82 -5.74 -6.20
CA GLU A 14 -8.14 -6.20 -7.54
C GLU A 14 -7.45 -5.31 -8.57
N ILE A 15 -6.61 -5.90 -9.41
CA ILE A 15 -5.85 -5.19 -10.45
C ILE A 15 -6.56 -5.32 -11.80
N GLY A 16 -6.59 -4.22 -12.55
CA GLY A 16 -7.11 -4.15 -13.92
C GLY A 16 -5.99 -4.15 -14.96
N LEU A 17 -6.00 -3.13 -15.81
CA LEU A 17 -4.97 -2.93 -16.82
C LEU A 17 -3.59 -2.70 -16.18
N THR A 18 -2.54 -3.19 -16.83
CA THR A 18 -1.14 -2.93 -16.45
C THR A 18 -0.39 -2.40 -17.68
N GLY A 19 0.53 -1.45 -17.48
CA GLY A 19 1.28 -0.84 -18.58
C GLY A 19 2.40 0.09 -18.12
N GLY A 20 3.61 -0.14 -18.63
CA GLY A 20 4.80 0.62 -18.22
C GLY A 20 5.03 0.52 -16.72
N ASP A 21 5.20 1.67 -16.08
CA ASP A 21 5.44 1.79 -14.64
C ASP A 21 4.14 1.82 -13.80
N TYR A 22 2.97 1.66 -14.43
CA TYR A 22 1.68 1.84 -13.79
C TYR A 22 0.76 0.63 -13.95
N LEU A 23 -0.15 0.50 -12.99
CA LEU A 23 -1.26 -0.43 -13.03
C LEU A 23 -2.55 0.25 -12.57
N GLU A 24 -3.67 -0.30 -12.99
CA GLU A 24 -5.01 0.11 -12.57
C GLU A 24 -5.43 -0.69 -11.33
N VAL A 25 -5.92 0.01 -10.30
CA VAL A 25 -6.58 -0.60 -9.14
C VAL A 25 -8.09 -0.46 -9.29
N LYS A 26 -8.81 -1.58 -9.37
CA LYS A 26 -10.27 -1.61 -9.47
C LYS A 26 -10.96 -1.59 -8.11
N SER A 27 -10.36 -2.22 -7.10
CA SER A 27 -10.89 -2.26 -5.75
C SER A 27 -9.80 -2.59 -4.71
N GLY A 28 -10.09 -2.28 -3.43
CA GLY A 28 -9.24 -2.61 -2.28
C GLY A 28 -8.34 -1.47 -1.79
N ILE A 29 -7.84 -0.61 -2.68
CA ILE A 29 -7.08 0.60 -2.33
C ILE A 29 -7.83 1.81 -2.87
N HIS A 30 -7.93 2.87 -2.07
CA HIS A 30 -8.71 4.06 -2.38
C HIS A 30 -7.84 5.32 -2.40
N ALA A 31 -8.31 6.36 -3.10
CA ALA A 31 -7.65 7.65 -3.08
C ALA A 31 -7.49 8.18 -1.64
N GLY A 32 -6.28 8.62 -1.31
CA GLY A 32 -5.92 9.06 0.04
C GLY A 32 -5.34 7.95 0.94
N ASP A 33 -5.46 6.67 0.58
CA ASP A 33 -4.72 5.62 1.28
C ASP A 33 -3.20 5.84 1.06
N THR A 34 -2.43 5.80 2.14
CA THR A 34 -0.96 5.76 2.05
C THR A 34 -0.53 4.34 1.76
N VAL A 35 0.06 4.11 0.58
CA VAL A 35 0.48 2.78 0.13
C VAL A 35 1.96 2.57 0.41
N VAL A 36 2.30 1.43 1.02
CA VAL A 36 3.69 1.00 1.18
C VAL A 36 4.16 0.41 -0.15
N VAL A 37 5.18 1.03 -0.75
CA VAL A 37 5.75 0.63 -2.05
C VAL A 37 7.22 0.16 -1.97
N PHE A 38 7.83 0.24 -0.80
CA PHE A 38 9.17 -0.27 -0.52
C PHE A 38 9.24 -0.91 0.87
N GLY A 39 9.98 -2.03 0.99
CA GLY A 39 10.19 -2.74 2.25
C GLY A 39 9.00 -3.57 2.73
N GLN A 40 7.97 -3.75 1.88
CA GLN A 40 6.77 -4.52 2.20
C GLN A 40 7.01 -6.00 2.49
N GLU A 41 8.13 -6.56 2.01
CA GLU A 41 8.55 -7.95 2.22
C GLU A 41 8.92 -8.25 3.68
N PHE A 42 9.13 -7.22 4.50
CA PHE A 42 9.44 -7.33 5.93
C PHE A 42 8.23 -7.03 6.82
N LEU A 43 7.04 -6.80 6.25
CA LEU A 43 5.84 -6.47 7.00
C LEU A 43 4.90 -7.66 7.17
N GLU A 44 4.35 -7.78 8.36
CA GLU A 44 3.16 -8.56 8.67
C GLU A 44 1.94 -7.65 8.85
N ASP A 45 0.75 -8.25 8.83
CA ASP A 45 -0.49 -7.51 9.09
C ASP A 45 -0.54 -7.01 10.54
N GLY A 46 -0.83 -5.72 10.74
CA GLY A 46 -0.92 -5.10 12.05
C GLY A 46 0.39 -4.53 12.59
N ASP A 47 1.51 -4.74 11.90
CA ASP A 47 2.82 -4.19 12.27
C ASP A 47 2.76 -2.68 12.45
N ALA A 48 3.46 -2.19 13.48
CA ALA A 48 3.62 -0.76 13.68
C ALA A 48 4.55 -0.20 12.61
N VAL A 49 4.15 0.89 11.97
CA VAL A 49 4.92 1.54 10.91
C VAL A 49 5.07 3.03 11.18
N LYS A 50 6.23 3.57 10.84
CA LYS A 50 6.48 5.01 10.79
C LYS A 50 6.65 5.40 9.33
N VAL A 51 5.80 6.29 8.84
CA VAL A 51 5.91 6.82 7.48
C VAL A 51 6.96 7.92 7.46
N GLU A 52 8.03 7.71 6.68
CA GLU A 52 9.02 8.72 6.36
C GLU A 52 8.64 9.31 5.00
N VAL A 53 8.12 10.54 4.98
CA VAL A 53 7.87 11.26 3.72
C VAL A 53 9.17 11.91 3.29
N ARG A 54 9.71 11.48 2.15
CA ARG A 54 10.86 12.17 1.54
C ARG A 54 10.35 13.41 0.81
N SER A 55 10.85 14.57 1.25
CA SER A 55 10.73 15.87 0.59
C SER A 55 11.81 16.09 -0.45
#